data_AF-A0A8T4CV22-F1
#
_entry.id   AF-A0A8T4CV22-F1
#
_cell.length_a   1.000
_cell.length_b   1.000
_cell.length_c   1.000
_cell.angle_alpha   90.00
_cell.angle_beta   90.00
_cell.angle_gamma   90.00
#
_symmetry.space_group_name_H-M   'P 1'
#
loop_
_entity.id
_entity.type
_entity.pdbx_description
1 polymer ?
#
loop_
_entity_poly.entity_id
_entity_poly.type
_entity_poly.pdbx_seq_one_letter_code
_entity_poly.pdbx_strand_id
1 'polypeptide(L)'
;MDKLAIGRVLQRQGHPKRAMQALLDGLALAQNSKGDEAGYWLAIANLEHEAGEYATALALHQRALALARCDKQRCSAQLGLAADLWAMGEETTALVLQQAALSFAGLAADPVLLEESARLYRLQQQWLLALQQYTAAVSAVTEADALALHLAILEVHLQLPTIDGLVGAVEQAKQALALSSSNHLHEALLLALAQCCERLAHYVAAAEFYQAALALQAEQKTVKKTPRRLLSIELKLQQTISEIEIDVLQHKNAQQIEQVQRLESATYRDSLTGLHNLRYLQARWEDLLAQAQQTHALCVIHMGVDQSTHLRDVMGDEVANESVLRIANVLRRCCPADGVLVAANNSEFRLLLPLAEKAPVQHLIDMIQREVALLDCTQLPEALTVSFGCTAFQTGDHVDVLQLRADLALYLAMRRGAGAVVWEEQA
;
A
#
# COMPACT_ATOMS: atom_id res chain seq x y z
N MET A 1 48.09 28.77 3.59
CA MET A 1 46.79 28.08 3.45
C MET A 1 45.93 28.42 4.65
N ASP A 2 44.65 28.69 4.43
CA ASP A 2 43.72 29.04 5.50
C ASP A 2 43.43 27.82 6.38
N LYS A 3 44.02 27.79 7.58
CA LYS A 3 43.88 26.67 8.52
C LYS A 3 42.43 26.52 9.02
N LEU A 4 41.64 27.59 8.99
CA LEU A 4 40.22 27.54 9.36
C LEU A 4 39.43 26.67 8.38
N ALA A 5 39.63 26.88 7.08
CA ALA A 5 39.01 26.08 6.03
C ALA A 5 39.43 24.61 6.13
N ILE A 6 40.72 24.34 6.36
CA ILE A 6 41.24 22.98 6.53
C ILE A 6 40.58 22.29 7.75
N GLY A 7 40.50 22.99 8.88
CA GLY A 7 39.85 22.47 10.09
C GLY A 7 38.39 22.09 9.85
N ARG A 8 37.62 22.97 9.19
CA ARG A 8 36.21 22.71 8.84
C ARG A 8 36.05 21.53 7.88
N VAL A 9 36.92 21.42 6.88
CA VAL A 9 36.92 20.28 5.95
C VAL A 9 37.23 18.98 6.70
N LEU A 10 38.23 18.97 7.59
CA LEU A 10 38.57 17.80 8.39
C LEU A 10 37.46 17.41 9.37
N GLN A 11 36.75 18.38 9.95
CA GLN A 11 35.59 18.13 10.80
C GLN A 11 34.49 17.45 9.98
N ARG A 12 34.14 18.02 8.83
CA ARG A 12 33.15 17.42 7.91
C ARG A 12 33.55 16.01 7.52
N GLN A 13 34.83 15.77 7.24
CA GLN A 13 35.40 14.45 6.93
C GLN A 13 35.38 13.43 8.08
N GLY A 14 34.86 13.77 9.27
CA GLY A 14 34.81 12.87 10.42
C GLY A 14 36.17 12.68 11.10
N HIS A 15 37.06 13.65 11.00
CA HIS A 15 38.37 13.64 11.65
C HIS A 15 38.50 14.73 12.73
N PRO A 16 37.68 14.68 13.80
CA PRO A 16 37.56 15.77 14.78
C PRO A 16 38.88 16.08 15.50
N LYS A 17 39.71 15.07 15.78
CA LYS A 17 41.03 15.28 16.42
C LYS A 17 42.00 16.04 15.51
N ARG A 18 42.03 15.73 14.21
CA ARG A 18 42.88 16.44 13.24
C ARG A 18 42.33 17.83 12.96
N ALA A 19 41.01 17.97 12.91
CA ALA A 19 40.34 19.25 12.80
C ALA A 19 40.71 20.16 13.98
N MET A 20 40.58 19.67 15.22
CA MET A 20 40.94 20.37 16.43
C MET A 20 42.39 20.85 16.41
N GLN A 21 43.33 19.98 16.05
CA GLN A 21 44.74 20.34 15.95
C GLN A 21 44.99 21.44 14.91
N ALA A 22 44.41 21.31 13.71
CA ALA A 22 44.55 22.32 12.67
C ALA A 22 43.97 23.69 13.07
N LEU A 23 42.84 23.69 13.80
CA LEU A 23 42.19 24.90 14.28
C LEU A 23 42.99 25.58 15.39
N LEU A 24 43.51 24.83 16.37
CA LEU A 24 44.37 25.37 17.43
C LEU A 24 45.65 25.98 16.86
N ASP A 25 46.29 25.31 15.90
CA ASP A 25 47.50 25.83 15.25
C ASP A 25 47.21 27.07 14.38
N GLY A 26 45.98 27.25 13.89
CA GLY A 26 45.54 28.44 13.16
C GLY A 26 45.21 29.61 14.09
N LEU A 27 44.55 29.32 15.21
CA LEU A 27 44.23 30.28 16.24
C LEU A 27 45.49 30.93 16.83
N ALA A 28 46.53 30.13 17.13
CA ALA A 28 47.80 30.65 17.64
C ALA A 28 48.46 31.66 16.67
N LEU A 29 48.32 31.43 15.36
CA LEU A 29 48.80 32.36 14.34
C LEU A 29 47.93 33.62 14.27
N ALA A 30 46.60 33.47 14.33
CA ALA A 30 45.65 34.56 14.27
C ALA A 30 45.80 35.54 15.45
N GLN A 31 46.05 35.04 16.66
CA GLN A 31 46.31 35.85 17.86
C GLN A 31 47.56 36.73 17.71
N ASN A 32 48.59 36.21 17.04
CA ASN A 32 49.83 36.94 16.80
C ASN A 32 49.71 37.97 15.67
N SER A 33 48.73 37.83 14.77
CA SER A 33 48.62 38.63 13.54
C SER A 33 47.36 39.50 13.44
N LYS A 34 46.58 39.67 14.53
CA LYS A 34 45.23 40.30 14.51
C LYS A 34 44.27 39.66 13.47
N GLY A 35 44.44 38.36 13.21
CA GLY A 35 43.61 37.59 12.28
C GLY A 35 42.16 37.39 12.75
N ASP A 36 41.39 36.58 12.04
CA ASP A 36 40.01 36.25 12.38
C ASP A 36 39.94 35.23 13.54
N GLU A 37 40.21 35.67 14.77
CA GLU A 37 40.14 34.81 15.96
C GLU A 37 38.73 34.26 16.22
N ALA A 38 37.70 35.07 15.96
CA ALA A 38 36.31 34.68 16.21
C ALA A 38 35.92 33.44 15.38
N GLY A 39 36.30 33.39 14.10
CA GLY A 39 36.04 32.23 13.24
C GLY A 39 36.65 30.93 13.77
N TYR A 40 37.89 30.98 14.31
CA TYR A 40 38.53 29.81 14.92
C TYR A 40 37.86 29.39 16.22
N TRP A 41 37.53 30.35 17.09
CA TRP A 41 36.83 30.05 18.34
C TRP A 41 35.46 29.40 18.10
N LEU A 42 34.70 29.86 17.10
CA LEU A 42 33.44 29.23 16.69
C LEU A 42 33.63 27.79 16.24
N ALA A 43 34.61 27.53 15.39
CA ALA A 43 34.85 26.19 14.87
C ALA A 43 35.30 25.21 15.97
N ILE A 44 36.13 25.67 16.91
CA ILE A 44 36.56 24.89 18.07
C ILE A 44 35.39 24.63 19.00
N ALA A 45 34.57 25.65 19.30
CA ALA A 45 33.40 25.52 20.16
C ALA A 45 32.38 24.51 19.62
N ASN A 46 32.13 24.52 18.30
CA ASN A 46 31.28 23.52 17.65
C ASN A 46 31.81 22.08 17.80
N LEU A 47 33.14 21.89 17.74
CA LEU A 47 33.75 20.57 17.97
C LEU A 47 33.59 20.10 19.43
N GLU A 48 33.73 21.01 20.40
CA GLU A 48 33.54 20.69 21.82
C GLU A 48 32.07 20.40 22.14
N HIS A 49 31.14 21.13 21.52
CA HIS A 49 29.71 20.84 21.60
C HIS A 49 29.39 19.43 21.05
N GLU A 50 29.93 19.10 19.87
CA GLU A 50 29.78 17.77 19.27
C GLU A 50 30.42 16.65 20.13
N ALA A 51 31.44 16.98 20.93
CA ALA A 51 32.08 16.07 21.89
C ALA A 51 31.28 15.91 23.19
N GLY A 52 30.27 16.74 23.43
CA GLY A 52 29.45 16.75 24.66
C GLY A 52 30.02 17.61 25.80
N GLU A 53 31.09 18.35 25.56
CA GLU A 53 31.73 19.22 26.55
C GLU A 53 31.07 20.63 26.53
N TYR A 54 29.78 20.68 26.88
CA TYR A 54 28.94 21.87 26.70
C TYR A 54 29.42 23.08 27.49
N ALA A 55 29.96 22.88 28.70
CA ALA A 55 30.47 23.99 29.52
C ALA A 55 31.70 24.66 28.88
N THR A 56 32.59 23.88 28.25
CA THR A 56 33.73 24.44 27.52
C THR A 56 33.28 25.07 26.21
N ALA A 57 32.37 24.43 25.48
CA ALA A 57 31.79 25.00 24.26
C ALA A 57 31.15 26.37 24.53
N LEU A 58 30.38 26.49 25.61
CA LEU A 58 29.73 27.73 26.03
C LEU A 58 30.74 28.86 26.24
N ALA A 59 31.81 28.60 27.00
CA ALA A 59 32.86 29.59 27.25
C ALA A 59 33.57 30.03 25.96
N LEU A 60 33.78 29.10 25.03
CA LEU A 60 34.41 29.38 23.74
C LEU A 60 33.48 30.20 22.82
N HIS A 61 32.19 29.89 22.79
CA HIS A 61 31.18 30.66 22.07
C HIS A 61 31.02 32.08 22.64
N GLN A 62 31.06 32.25 23.97
CA GLN A 62 31.05 33.57 24.61
C GLN A 62 32.27 34.39 24.19
N ARG A 63 33.45 33.75 24.17
CA ARG A 63 34.69 34.38 23.70
C ARG A 63 34.62 34.74 22.22
N ALA A 64 34.06 33.87 21.38
CA ALA A 64 33.86 34.15 19.96
C ALA A 64 32.93 35.34 19.75
N LEU A 65 31.83 35.43 20.50
CA LEU A 65 30.88 36.54 20.44
C LEU A 65 31.54 37.88 20.80
N ALA A 66 32.37 37.90 21.85
CA ALA A 66 33.10 39.10 22.27
C ALA A 66 34.11 39.59 21.21
N LEU A 67 34.63 38.68 20.39
CA LEU A 67 35.62 38.96 19.34
C LEU A 67 35.00 39.11 17.94
N ALA A 68 33.68 38.92 17.81
CA ALA A 68 32.98 38.91 16.53
C ALA A 68 33.07 40.27 15.82
N ARG A 69 33.54 40.26 14.57
CA ARG A 69 33.78 41.48 13.76
C ARG A 69 32.66 41.78 12.76
N CYS A 70 31.78 40.82 12.50
CA CYS A 70 30.65 40.97 11.59
C CYS A 70 29.38 40.32 12.14
N ASP A 71 28.23 40.71 11.60
CA ASP A 71 26.93 40.21 12.08
C ASP A 71 26.75 38.71 11.82
N LYS A 72 27.37 38.16 10.77
CA LYS A 72 27.42 36.70 10.53
C LYS A 72 28.08 35.97 11.70
N GLN A 73 29.24 36.45 12.16
CA GLN A 73 29.95 35.82 13.29
C GLN A 73 29.16 35.97 14.59
N ARG A 74 28.51 37.12 14.82
CA ARG A 74 27.64 37.32 15.98
C ARG A 74 26.45 36.36 15.96
N CYS A 75 25.79 36.22 14.82
CA CYS A 75 24.66 35.32 14.63
C CYS A 75 25.07 33.85 14.89
N SER A 76 26.17 33.39 14.27
CA SER A 76 26.71 32.05 14.50
C SER A 76 27.07 31.80 15.97
N ALA A 77 27.73 32.78 16.62
CA ALA A 77 28.03 32.68 18.05
C ALA A 77 26.77 32.61 18.92
N GLN A 78 25.73 33.38 18.59
CA GLN A 78 24.44 33.35 19.31
C GLN A 78 23.71 32.00 19.14
N LEU A 79 23.73 31.42 17.93
CA LEU A 79 23.18 30.08 17.68
C LEU A 79 23.95 29.00 18.44
N GLY A 80 25.28 29.06 18.45
CA GLY A 80 26.14 28.15 19.22
C GLY A 80 25.89 28.25 20.73
N LEU A 81 25.81 29.46 21.29
CA LEU A 81 25.46 29.68 22.69
C LEU A 81 24.07 29.12 23.02
N ALA A 82 23.08 29.35 22.15
CA ALA A 82 21.74 28.82 22.34
C ALA A 82 21.75 27.28 22.36
N ALA A 83 22.54 26.64 21.51
CA ALA A 83 22.68 25.18 21.48
C ALA A 83 23.33 24.63 22.76
N ASP A 84 24.40 25.26 23.25
CA ASP A 84 25.06 24.85 24.49
C ASP A 84 24.15 25.01 25.71
N LEU A 85 23.50 26.16 25.84
CA LEU A 85 22.57 26.43 26.95
C LEU A 85 21.38 25.47 26.93
N TRP A 86 20.84 25.17 25.73
CA TRP A 86 19.78 24.19 25.58
C TRP A 86 20.23 22.80 26.05
N ALA A 87 21.42 22.35 25.65
CA ALA A 87 21.99 21.07 26.08
C ALA A 87 22.26 21.00 27.59
N MET A 88 22.55 22.15 28.23
CA MET A 88 22.73 22.28 29.68
C MET A 88 21.41 22.44 30.47
N GLY A 89 20.26 22.54 29.80
CA GLY A 89 18.95 22.70 30.42
C GLY A 89 18.54 24.15 30.74
N GLU A 90 19.30 25.14 30.27
CA GLU A 90 18.95 26.56 30.39
C GLU A 90 18.08 27.03 29.20
N GLU A 91 16.87 26.51 29.09
CA GLU A 91 16.00 26.70 27.91
C GLU A 91 15.59 28.17 27.67
N THR A 92 15.34 28.93 28.73
CA THR A 92 14.84 30.32 28.62
C THR A 92 15.89 31.25 28.01
N THR A 93 17.13 31.14 28.47
CA THR A 93 18.26 31.93 27.96
C THR A 93 18.63 31.49 26.54
N ALA A 94 18.57 30.18 26.27
CA ALA A 94 18.77 29.64 24.93
C ALA A 94 17.76 30.22 23.90
N LEU A 95 16.47 30.25 24.24
CA LEU A 95 15.43 30.78 23.35
C LEU A 95 15.59 32.28 23.07
N VAL A 96 16.01 33.07 24.07
CA VAL A 96 16.28 34.51 23.88
C VAL A 96 17.43 34.72 22.90
N LEU A 97 18.52 33.95 23.03
CA LEU A 97 19.66 34.03 22.12
C LEU A 97 19.30 33.54 20.71
N GLN A 98 18.50 32.49 20.60
CA GLN A 98 17.99 32.01 19.31
C GLN A 98 17.12 33.06 18.62
N GLN A 99 16.20 33.71 19.33
CA GLN A 99 15.36 34.79 18.77
C GLN A 99 16.22 35.97 18.30
N ALA A 100 17.25 36.34 19.06
CA ALA A 100 18.19 37.37 18.66
C ALA A 100 18.92 36.98 17.36
N ALA A 101 19.38 35.73 17.24
CA ALA A 101 20.02 35.23 16.03
C ALA A 101 19.08 35.19 14.82
N LEU A 102 17.84 34.74 15.01
CA LEU A 102 16.81 34.66 13.96
C LEU A 102 16.37 36.04 13.43
N SER A 103 16.57 37.11 14.20
CA SER A 103 16.31 38.48 13.76
C SER A 103 17.33 39.00 12.73
N PHE A 104 18.44 38.29 12.53
CA PHE A 104 19.45 38.64 11.54
C PHE A 104 18.95 38.41 10.11
N ALA A 105 18.72 39.49 9.37
CA ALA A 105 18.20 39.45 7.99
C ALA A 105 19.08 38.63 7.01
N GLY A 106 20.38 38.50 7.28
CA GLY A 106 21.29 37.71 6.44
C GLY A 106 21.25 36.20 6.67
N LEU A 107 20.52 35.71 7.68
CA LEU A 107 20.46 34.29 8.02
C LEU A 107 19.90 33.46 6.86
N ALA A 108 18.84 33.94 6.22
CA ALA A 108 18.17 33.22 5.12
C ALA A 108 19.05 33.06 3.86
N ALA A 109 20.13 33.82 3.74
CA ALA A 109 21.03 33.77 2.59
C ALA A 109 22.32 32.97 2.85
N ASP A 110 22.55 32.51 4.09
CA ASP A 110 23.80 31.86 4.49
C ASP A 110 23.58 30.39 4.86
N PRO A 111 24.07 29.43 4.04
CA PRO A 111 23.80 28.01 4.28
C PRO A 111 24.39 27.49 5.59
N VAL A 112 25.47 28.10 6.11
CA VAL A 112 26.08 27.69 7.37
C VAL A 112 25.21 28.11 8.55
N LEU A 113 24.65 29.33 8.53
CA LEU A 113 23.75 29.79 9.57
C LEU A 113 22.42 29.03 9.55
N LEU A 114 21.91 28.69 8.36
CA LEU A 114 20.74 27.83 8.20
C LEU A 114 21.00 26.43 8.78
N GLU A 115 22.17 25.85 8.53
CA GLU A 115 22.56 24.55 9.11
C GLU A 115 22.64 24.61 10.65
N GLU A 116 23.28 25.65 11.21
CA GLU A 116 23.39 25.85 12.67
C GLU A 116 22.00 26.04 13.31
N SER A 117 21.13 26.84 12.69
CA SER A 117 19.73 27.02 13.10
C SER A 117 18.95 25.71 13.05
N ALA A 118 19.13 24.90 12.00
CA ALA A 118 18.49 23.60 11.86
C ALA A 118 18.92 22.62 12.95
N ARG A 119 20.22 22.59 13.29
CA ARG A 119 20.75 21.74 14.37
C ARG A 119 20.13 22.11 15.72
N LEU A 120 19.97 23.40 16.00
CA LEU A 120 19.30 23.87 17.22
C LEU A 120 17.84 23.42 17.28
N TYR A 121 17.09 23.55 16.17
CA TYR A 121 15.73 23.02 16.10
C TYR A 121 15.65 21.50 16.28
N ARG A 122 16.66 20.73 15.80
CA ARG A 122 16.74 19.29 16.09
C ARG A 122 16.92 19.00 17.58
N LEU A 123 17.79 19.76 18.27
CA LEU A 123 17.98 19.63 19.73
C LEU A 123 16.67 19.90 20.50
N GLN A 124 15.86 20.81 19.98
CA GLN A 124 14.53 21.17 20.51
C GLN A 124 13.41 20.20 20.08
N GLN A 125 13.73 19.17 19.28
CA GLN A 125 12.76 18.26 18.66
C GLN A 125 11.70 18.96 17.78
N GLN A 126 12.01 20.16 17.27
CA GLN A 126 11.17 20.91 16.35
C GLN A 126 11.46 20.50 14.90
N TRP A 127 11.12 19.25 14.56
CA TRP A 127 11.52 18.58 13.32
C TRP A 127 11.10 19.32 12.04
N LEU A 128 9.89 19.88 11.98
CA LEU A 128 9.41 20.62 10.81
C LEU A 128 10.21 21.91 10.56
N LEU A 129 10.55 22.64 11.62
CA LEU A 129 11.37 23.84 11.52
C LEU A 129 12.80 23.48 11.14
N ALA A 130 13.36 22.43 11.74
CA ALA A 130 14.66 21.90 11.33
C ALA A 130 14.69 21.53 9.84
N LEU A 131 13.67 20.82 9.35
CA LEU A 131 13.55 20.43 7.95
C LEU A 131 13.52 21.66 7.03
N GLN A 132 12.73 22.68 7.39
CA GLN A 132 12.65 23.93 6.62
C GLN A 132 14.01 24.64 6.52
N GLN A 133 14.79 24.67 7.61
CA GLN A 133 16.11 25.28 7.61
C GLN A 133 17.12 24.47 6.77
N TYR A 134 17.11 23.13 6.88
CA TYR A 134 18.00 22.29 6.08
C TYR A 134 17.69 22.35 4.59
N THR A 135 16.40 22.33 4.19
CA THR A 135 16.03 22.42 2.77
C THR A 135 16.43 23.77 2.17
N ALA A 136 16.28 24.86 2.92
CA ALA A 136 16.80 26.17 2.54
C ALA A 136 18.33 26.14 2.42
N ALA A 137 19.05 25.52 3.37
CA ALA A 137 20.50 25.41 3.34
C ALA A 137 20.99 24.64 2.09
N VAL A 138 20.37 23.50 1.77
CA VAL A 138 20.72 22.70 0.58
C VAL A 138 20.58 23.51 -0.70
N SER A 139 19.50 24.27 -0.84
CA SER A 139 19.25 25.07 -2.04
C SER A 139 20.31 26.16 -2.31
N ALA A 140 21.09 26.53 -1.28
CA ALA A 140 22.13 27.54 -1.36
C ALA A 140 23.56 26.97 -1.52
N VAL A 141 23.73 25.63 -1.51
CA VAL A 141 25.03 24.96 -1.62
C VAL A 141 25.14 24.22 -2.96
N THR A 142 26.36 24.01 -3.45
CA THR A 142 26.59 23.19 -4.64
C THR A 142 26.32 21.71 -4.35
N GLU A 143 25.85 20.95 -5.35
CA GLU A 143 25.48 19.53 -5.18
C GLU A 143 26.62 18.66 -4.62
N ALA A 144 27.88 18.97 -4.95
CA ALA A 144 29.05 18.22 -4.48
C ALA A 144 29.32 18.37 -2.97
N ASP A 145 28.90 19.48 -2.36
CA ASP A 145 29.10 19.79 -0.93
C ASP A 145 27.83 19.52 -0.08
N ALA A 146 26.73 19.09 -0.69
CA ALA A 146 25.42 18.97 -0.04
C ALA A 146 25.17 17.65 0.71
N LEU A 147 26.07 16.66 0.60
CA LEU A 147 25.91 15.32 1.20
C LEU A 147 25.49 15.33 2.68
N ALA A 148 26.19 16.13 3.51
CA ALA A 148 25.92 16.20 4.95
C ALA A 148 24.53 16.77 5.24
N LEU A 149 24.08 17.74 4.42
CA LEU A 149 22.75 18.32 4.54
C LEU A 149 21.67 17.34 4.10
N HIS A 150 21.89 16.59 3.01
CA HIS A 150 20.96 15.53 2.58
C HIS A 150 20.84 14.42 3.63
N LEU A 151 21.95 14.01 4.24
CA LEU A 151 21.92 13.07 5.37
C LEU A 151 21.06 13.64 6.52
N ALA A 152 21.30 14.89 6.91
CA ALA A 152 20.53 15.53 7.99
C ALA A 152 19.03 15.65 7.65
N ILE A 153 18.67 15.94 6.39
CA ILE A 153 17.28 15.97 5.92
C ILE A 153 16.64 14.59 6.06
N LEU A 154 17.30 13.52 5.61
CA LEU A 154 16.78 12.15 5.75
C LEU A 154 16.61 11.77 7.23
N GLU A 155 17.59 12.08 8.08
CA GLU A 155 17.50 11.84 9.52
C GLU A 155 16.31 12.57 10.17
N VAL A 156 16.03 13.81 9.76
CA VAL A 156 14.86 14.56 10.22
C VAL A 156 13.57 13.92 9.74
N HIS A 157 13.50 13.51 8.47
CA HIS A 157 12.32 12.79 7.96
C HIS A 157 12.04 11.50 8.72
N LEU A 158 13.09 10.76 9.13
CA LEU A 158 12.93 9.55 9.94
C LEU A 158 12.26 9.81 11.30
N GLN A 159 12.36 11.03 11.84
CA GLN A 159 11.71 11.44 13.10
C GLN A 159 10.29 11.98 12.90
N LEU A 160 9.93 12.44 11.70
CA LEU A 160 8.58 12.96 11.41
C LEU A 160 7.56 11.81 11.30
N PRO A 161 6.30 11.97 11.72
CA PRO A 161 5.29 10.93 11.57
C PRO A 161 4.77 10.79 10.12
N THR A 162 4.81 11.86 9.33
CA THR A 162 4.32 11.85 7.94
C THR A 162 5.44 11.55 6.95
N ILE A 163 5.08 11.05 5.77
CA ILE A 163 6.01 10.79 4.65
C ILE A 163 6.03 11.94 3.63
N ASP A 164 5.45 13.10 3.98
CA ASP A 164 5.36 14.24 3.07
C ASP A 164 6.75 14.76 2.71
N GLY A 165 7.01 14.90 1.41
CA GLY A 165 8.31 15.32 0.88
C GLY A 165 9.42 14.26 0.96
N LEU A 166 9.20 13.12 1.63
CA LEU A 166 10.23 12.08 1.82
C LEU A 166 10.71 11.49 0.49
N VAL A 167 9.79 11.26 -0.46
CA VAL A 167 10.15 10.76 -1.80
C VAL A 167 11.12 11.72 -2.50
N GLY A 168 10.84 13.02 -2.44
CA GLY A 168 11.72 14.04 -3.03
C GLY A 168 13.08 14.10 -2.33
N ALA A 169 13.09 14.03 -1.00
CA ALA A 169 14.32 14.02 -0.21
C ALA A 169 15.21 12.80 -0.53
N VAL A 170 14.60 11.61 -0.69
CA VAL A 170 15.29 10.38 -1.09
C VAL A 170 15.92 10.53 -2.48
N GLU A 171 15.18 11.05 -3.46
CA GLU A 171 15.71 11.23 -4.83
C GLU A 171 16.87 12.24 -4.87
N GLN A 172 16.74 13.36 -4.18
CA GLN A 172 17.82 14.36 -4.09
C GLN A 172 19.07 13.80 -3.40
N ALA A 173 18.89 13.03 -2.32
CA ALA A 173 20.01 12.39 -1.61
C ALA A 173 20.71 11.32 -2.47
N LYS A 174 19.97 10.55 -3.29
CA LYS A 174 20.56 9.62 -4.27
C LYS A 174 21.41 10.34 -5.31
N GLN A 175 20.93 11.46 -5.84
CA GLN A 175 21.68 12.28 -6.81
C GLN A 175 22.96 12.84 -6.19
N ALA A 176 22.88 13.39 -4.97
CA ALA A 176 24.05 13.88 -4.25
C ALA A 176 25.08 12.78 -3.98
N LEU A 177 24.63 11.56 -3.63
CA LEU A 177 25.50 10.40 -3.45
C LEU A 177 26.28 10.08 -4.72
N ALA A 178 25.62 10.07 -5.88
CA ALA A 178 26.24 9.75 -7.17
C ALA A 178 27.31 10.76 -7.61
N LEU A 179 27.16 12.04 -7.24
CA LEU A 179 28.08 13.12 -7.60
C LEU A 179 29.26 13.25 -6.63
N SER A 180 29.17 12.64 -5.46
CA SER A 180 30.12 12.86 -4.39
C SER A 180 31.37 11.98 -4.51
N SER A 181 32.54 12.55 -4.21
CA SER A 181 33.83 11.86 -4.22
C SER A 181 34.31 11.43 -2.82
N SER A 182 33.58 11.80 -1.76
CA SER A 182 34.05 11.70 -0.37
C SER A 182 33.42 10.55 0.42
N ASN A 183 34.14 9.43 0.57
CA ASN A 183 33.60 8.18 1.13
C ASN A 183 33.10 8.21 2.60
N HIS A 184 33.50 9.19 3.42
CA HIS A 184 33.27 9.15 4.87
C HIS A 184 31.79 9.20 5.31
N LEU A 185 30.90 9.85 4.55
CA LEU A 185 29.45 9.92 4.85
C LEU A 185 28.61 8.91 4.05
N HIS A 186 29.21 8.19 3.09
CA HIS A 186 28.45 7.33 2.18
C HIS A 186 27.71 6.23 2.93
N GLU A 187 28.36 5.59 3.90
CA GLU A 187 27.74 4.54 4.71
C GLU A 187 26.53 5.07 5.49
N ALA A 188 26.68 6.21 6.17
CA ALA A 188 25.60 6.82 6.94
C ALA A 188 24.43 7.22 6.03
N LEU A 189 24.72 7.77 4.85
CA LEU A 189 23.70 8.15 3.88
C LEU A 189 22.97 6.94 3.31
N LEU A 190 23.68 5.86 2.96
CA LEU A 190 23.07 4.61 2.49
C LEU A 190 22.14 4.01 3.55
N LEU A 191 22.54 4.03 4.82
CA LEU A 191 21.69 3.53 5.91
C LEU A 191 20.46 4.41 6.13
N ALA A 192 20.59 5.74 6.02
CA ALA A 192 19.46 6.65 6.10
C ALA A 192 18.50 6.47 4.90
N LEU A 193 19.04 6.34 3.69
CA LEU A 193 18.27 6.02 2.48
C LEU A 193 17.51 4.70 2.62
N ALA A 194 18.16 3.65 3.13
CA ALA A 194 17.52 2.36 3.36
C ALA A 194 16.32 2.47 4.31
N GLN A 195 16.49 3.13 5.46
CA GLN A 195 15.42 3.33 6.44
C GLN A 195 14.27 4.20 5.89
N CYS A 196 14.59 5.22 5.10
CA CYS A 196 13.57 6.04 4.43
C CYS A 196 12.81 5.23 3.38
N CYS A 197 13.48 4.34 2.64
CA CYS A 197 12.84 3.44 1.68
C CYS A 197 11.93 2.40 2.38
N GLU A 198 12.32 1.86 3.53
CA GLU A 198 11.43 1.01 4.36
C GLU A 198 10.14 1.75 4.74
N ARG A 199 10.25 3.02 5.17
CA ARG A 199 9.08 3.86 5.50
C ARG A 199 8.17 4.14 4.31
N LEU A 200 8.70 4.10 3.10
CA LEU A 200 7.94 4.23 1.86
C LEU A 200 7.41 2.88 1.34
N ALA A 201 7.63 1.78 2.08
CA ALA A 201 7.35 0.41 1.63
C ALA A 201 8.09 0.03 0.32
N HIS A 202 9.21 0.68 0.04
CA HIS A 202 10.09 0.40 -1.11
C HIS A 202 11.19 -0.59 -0.69
N TYR A 203 10.79 -1.79 -0.28
CA TYR A 203 11.67 -2.77 0.35
C TYR A 203 12.82 -3.25 -0.54
N VAL A 204 12.60 -3.37 -1.86
CA VAL A 204 13.67 -3.73 -2.82
C VAL A 204 14.81 -2.71 -2.79
N ALA A 205 14.48 -1.42 -2.90
CA ALA A 205 15.46 -0.35 -2.85
C ALA A 205 16.15 -0.26 -1.48
N ALA A 206 15.40 -0.49 -0.38
CA ALA A 206 15.99 -0.54 0.95
C ALA A 206 17.04 -1.66 1.08
N ALA A 207 16.73 -2.86 0.56
CA ALA A 207 17.66 -4.00 0.57
C ALA A 207 18.93 -3.69 -0.25
N GLU A 208 18.81 -3.08 -1.42
CA GLU A 208 19.96 -2.63 -2.22
C GLU A 208 20.87 -1.67 -1.45
N PHE A 209 20.29 -0.70 -0.72
CA PHE A 209 21.07 0.24 0.08
C PHE A 209 21.76 -0.41 1.28
N TYR A 210 21.11 -1.35 1.98
CA TYR A 210 21.77 -2.11 3.04
C TYR A 210 22.92 -2.97 2.51
N GLN A 211 22.74 -3.60 1.34
CA GLN A 211 23.81 -4.36 0.69
C GLN A 211 24.99 -3.46 0.30
N ALA A 212 24.72 -2.29 -0.27
CA ALA A 212 25.75 -1.31 -0.61
C ALA A 212 26.52 -0.81 0.64
N ALA A 213 25.81 -0.57 1.76
CA ALA A 213 26.44 -0.18 3.03
C ALA A 213 27.36 -1.29 3.58
N LEU A 214 26.92 -2.56 3.52
CA LEU A 214 27.74 -3.71 3.90
C LEU A 214 28.98 -3.88 3.01
N ALA A 215 28.84 -3.64 1.70
CA ALA A 215 29.96 -3.70 0.75
C ALA A 215 31.04 -2.65 1.08
N LEU A 216 30.65 -1.41 1.33
CA LEU A 216 31.59 -0.34 1.75
C LEU A 216 32.36 -0.72 3.03
N GLN A 217 31.69 -1.33 4.00
CA GLN A 217 32.35 -1.80 5.22
C GLN A 217 33.32 -2.97 4.98
N ALA A 218 33.09 -3.80 3.95
CA ALA A 218 34.00 -4.88 3.58
C ALA A 218 35.31 -4.35 2.99
N GLU A 219 35.25 -3.26 2.21
CA GLU A 219 36.40 -2.63 1.57
C GLU A 219 37.30 -1.86 2.55
N GLN A 220 36.74 -1.25 3.60
CA GLN A 220 37.45 -0.46 4.62
C GLN A 220 38.23 -1.31 5.66
N LYS A 221 39.05 -2.28 5.21
CA LYS A 221 39.79 -3.31 5.99
C LYS A 221 40.58 -2.85 7.25
N THR A 222 40.64 -1.56 7.58
CA THR A 222 41.47 -0.96 8.63
C THR A 222 40.73 -0.47 9.87
N VAL A 223 39.39 -0.35 9.86
CA VAL A 223 38.63 0.09 11.04
C VAL A 223 38.25 -1.13 11.88
N LYS A 224 38.59 -1.11 13.19
CA LYS A 224 38.16 -2.14 14.15
C LYS A 224 36.63 -2.22 14.14
N LYS A 225 36.09 -3.18 13.39
CA LYS A 225 34.65 -3.38 13.24
C LYS A 225 34.06 -3.73 14.61
N THR A 226 33.08 -2.96 15.08
CA THR A 226 32.28 -3.38 16.23
C THR A 226 31.27 -4.42 15.76
N PRO A 227 31.37 -5.70 16.16
CA PRO A 227 30.53 -6.78 15.64
C PRO A 227 29.02 -6.52 15.81
N ARG A 228 28.61 -5.70 16.78
CA ARG A 228 27.21 -5.30 17.00
C ARG A 228 26.61 -4.46 15.85
N ARG A 229 27.38 -3.58 15.22
CA ARG A 229 26.87 -2.72 14.14
C ARG A 229 26.64 -3.50 12.85
N LEU A 230 27.57 -4.37 12.47
CA LEU A 230 27.41 -5.29 11.34
C LEU A 230 26.16 -6.14 11.47
N LEU A 231 26.01 -6.80 12.63
CA LEU A 231 24.87 -7.65 12.91
C LEU A 231 23.54 -6.87 12.79
N SER A 232 23.50 -5.60 13.22
CA SER A 232 22.28 -4.80 13.11
C SER A 232 21.87 -4.51 11.65
N ILE A 233 22.84 -4.36 10.74
CA ILE A 233 22.56 -4.12 9.32
C ILE A 233 22.14 -5.43 8.64
N GLU A 234 22.81 -6.55 8.96
CA GLU A 234 22.45 -7.88 8.46
C GLU A 234 21.03 -8.28 8.87
N LEU A 235 20.66 -8.05 10.13
CA LEU A 235 19.32 -8.33 10.63
C LEU A 235 18.25 -7.49 9.92
N LYS A 236 18.54 -6.19 9.70
CA LYS A 236 17.63 -5.32 8.94
C LYS A 236 17.46 -5.81 7.51
N LEU A 237 18.56 -6.14 6.82
CA LEU A 237 18.50 -6.70 5.47
C LEU A 237 17.68 -8.00 5.41
N GLN A 238 17.87 -8.92 6.37
CA GLN A 238 17.08 -10.15 6.45
C GLN A 238 15.58 -9.87 6.65
N GLN A 239 15.25 -8.89 7.50
CA GLN A 239 13.87 -8.46 7.70
C GLN A 239 13.27 -7.90 6.39
N THR A 240 13.97 -6.99 5.72
CA THR A 240 13.51 -6.38 4.46
C THR A 240 13.31 -7.43 3.36
N ILE A 241 14.20 -8.42 3.26
CA ILE A 241 14.04 -9.54 2.31
C ILE A 241 12.79 -10.35 2.63
N SER A 242 12.52 -10.61 3.91
CA SER A 242 11.32 -11.34 4.34
C SER A 242 10.03 -10.56 3.99
N GLU A 243 10.05 -9.24 4.09
CA GLU A 243 8.92 -8.37 3.70
C GLU A 243 8.65 -8.47 2.18
N ILE A 244 9.70 -8.47 1.36
CA ILE A 244 9.58 -8.69 -0.10
C ILE A 244 8.95 -10.05 -0.41
N GLU A 245 9.37 -11.11 0.29
CA GLU A 245 8.82 -12.46 0.10
C GLU A 245 7.32 -12.52 0.42
N ILE A 246 6.89 -11.85 1.50
CA ILE A 246 5.48 -11.77 1.89
C ILE A 246 4.65 -11.11 0.78
N ASP A 247 5.10 -9.97 0.25
CA ASP A 247 4.38 -9.25 -0.80
C ASP A 247 4.22 -10.08 -2.08
N VAL A 248 5.29 -10.77 -2.50
CA VAL A 248 5.27 -11.66 -3.66
C VAL A 248 4.29 -12.82 -3.46
N LEU A 249 4.28 -13.43 -2.27
CA LEU A 249 3.38 -14.53 -1.95
C LEU A 249 1.91 -14.08 -1.93
N GLN A 250 1.62 -12.90 -1.38
CA GLN A 250 0.27 -12.33 -1.37
C GLN A 250 -0.25 -12.09 -2.79
N HIS A 251 0.56 -11.49 -3.67
CA HIS A 251 0.17 -11.26 -5.05
C HIS A 251 -0.11 -12.56 -5.80
N LYS A 252 0.75 -13.58 -5.61
CA LYS A 252 0.57 -14.90 -6.21
C LYS A 252 -0.71 -15.59 -5.71
N ASN A 253 -1.02 -15.47 -4.43
CA ASN A 253 -2.24 -16.04 -3.85
C ASN A 253 -3.50 -15.37 -4.44
N ALA A 254 -3.51 -14.04 -4.54
CA ALA A 254 -4.62 -13.31 -5.15
C ALA A 254 -4.88 -13.75 -6.61
N GLN A 255 -3.81 -13.92 -7.40
CA GLN A 255 -3.92 -14.45 -8.77
C GLN A 255 -4.47 -15.89 -8.81
N GLN A 256 -4.04 -16.75 -7.89
CA GLN A 256 -4.55 -18.12 -7.80
C GLN A 256 -6.04 -18.15 -7.46
N ILE A 257 -6.49 -17.33 -6.50
CA ILE A 257 -7.91 -17.20 -6.14
C ILE A 257 -8.72 -16.76 -7.37
N GLU A 258 -8.26 -15.73 -8.09
CA GLU A 258 -8.94 -15.26 -9.29
C GLU A 258 -9.02 -16.33 -10.38
N GLN A 259 -7.94 -17.08 -10.60
CA GLN A 259 -7.93 -18.20 -11.55
C GLN A 259 -8.93 -19.29 -11.17
N VAL A 260 -9.00 -19.66 -9.88
CA VAL A 260 -9.98 -20.63 -9.38
C VAL A 260 -11.41 -20.15 -9.65
N GLN A 261 -11.73 -18.89 -9.32
CA GLN A 261 -13.05 -18.32 -9.57
C GLN A 261 -13.42 -18.29 -11.07
N ARG A 262 -12.46 -17.96 -11.94
CA ARG A 262 -12.65 -18.00 -13.40
C ARG A 262 -12.91 -19.43 -13.90
N LEU A 263 -12.18 -20.42 -13.40
CA LEU A 263 -12.41 -21.82 -13.75
C LEU A 263 -13.76 -22.34 -13.24
N GLU A 264 -14.16 -21.97 -12.02
CA GLU A 264 -15.46 -22.32 -11.44
C GLU A 264 -16.62 -21.75 -12.27
N SER A 265 -16.55 -20.44 -12.58
CA SER A 265 -17.57 -19.77 -13.41
C SER A 265 -17.68 -20.37 -14.82
N ALA A 266 -16.55 -20.70 -15.46
CA ALA A 266 -16.54 -21.34 -16.77
C ALA A 266 -17.08 -22.79 -16.75
N THR A 267 -16.97 -23.47 -15.60
CA THR A 267 -17.38 -24.88 -15.48
C THR A 267 -18.86 -25.02 -15.14
N TYR A 268 -19.42 -24.12 -14.33
CA TYR A 268 -20.74 -24.26 -13.71
C TYR A 268 -21.82 -23.28 -14.15
N ARG A 269 -21.54 -22.37 -15.08
CA ARG A 269 -22.56 -21.46 -15.63
C ARG A 269 -22.88 -21.77 -17.08
N ASP A 270 -24.13 -21.49 -17.45
CA ASP A 270 -24.61 -21.51 -18.81
C ASP A 270 -24.20 -20.22 -19.53
N SER A 271 -23.63 -20.34 -20.73
CA SER A 271 -23.03 -19.21 -21.45
C SER A 271 -24.05 -18.21 -21.99
N LEU A 272 -25.30 -18.65 -22.24
CA LEU A 272 -26.36 -17.78 -22.75
C LEU A 272 -27.03 -17.00 -21.62
N THR A 273 -27.42 -17.69 -20.55
CA THR A 273 -28.29 -17.14 -19.50
C THR A 273 -27.54 -16.65 -18.27
N GLY A 274 -26.29 -17.11 -18.07
CA GLY A 274 -25.50 -16.86 -16.88
C GLY A 274 -26.04 -17.52 -15.59
N LEU A 275 -27.11 -18.31 -15.70
CA LEU A 275 -27.58 -19.22 -14.65
C LEU A 275 -26.59 -20.37 -14.47
N HIS A 276 -26.76 -21.15 -13.41
CA HIS A 276 -26.01 -22.38 -13.25
C HIS A 276 -26.36 -23.38 -14.39
N ASN A 277 -25.40 -24.22 -14.80
CA ASN A 277 -25.62 -25.23 -15.83
C ASN A 277 -25.92 -26.62 -15.21
N LEU A 278 -26.19 -27.62 -16.05
CA LEU A 278 -26.46 -28.99 -15.58
C LEU A 278 -25.31 -29.62 -14.79
N ARG A 279 -24.05 -29.24 -15.03
CA ARG A 279 -22.93 -29.77 -14.23
C ARG A 279 -23.00 -29.30 -12.79
N TYR A 280 -23.47 -28.07 -12.56
CA TYR A 280 -23.72 -27.57 -11.21
C TYR A 280 -24.84 -28.36 -10.54
N LEU A 281 -25.92 -28.65 -11.27
CA LEU A 281 -27.02 -29.47 -10.76
C LEU A 281 -26.54 -30.86 -10.33
N GLN A 282 -25.75 -31.52 -11.18
CA GLN A 282 -25.19 -32.85 -10.92
C GLN A 282 -24.34 -32.87 -9.66
N ALA A 283 -23.49 -31.86 -9.45
CA ALA A 283 -22.66 -31.75 -8.25
C ALA A 283 -23.48 -31.52 -6.96
N ARG A 284 -24.69 -30.95 -7.05
CA ARG A 284 -25.55 -30.65 -5.90
C ARG A 284 -26.59 -31.73 -5.61
N TRP A 285 -26.73 -32.70 -6.51
CA TRP A 285 -27.82 -33.66 -6.50
C TRP A 285 -27.75 -34.63 -5.33
N GLU A 286 -26.54 -35.09 -5.00
CA GLU A 286 -26.30 -35.98 -3.86
C GLU A 286 -26.67 -35.29 -2.54
N ASP A 287 -26.24 -34.05 -2.35
CA ASP A 287 -26.55 -33.26 -1.16
C ASP A 287 -28.06 -33.02 -1.00
N LEU A 288 -28.73 -32.60 -2.09
CA LEU A 288 -30.17 -32.32 -2.09
C LEU A 288 -31.00 -33.58 -1.81
N LEU A 289 -30.60 -34.73 -2.38
CA LEU A 289 -31.29 -36.00 -2.15
C LEU A 289 -31.08 -36.51 -0.72
N ALA A 290 -29.85 -36.41 -0.19
CA ALA A 290 -29.55 -36.80 1.19
C ALA A 290 -30.36 -35.95 2.19
N GLN A 291 -30.49 -34.65 1.93
CA GLN A 291 -31.34 -33.77 2.71
C GLN A 291 -32.83 -34.16 2.60
N ALA A 292 -33.32 -34.40 1.39
CA ALA A 292 -34.71 -34.79 1.13
C ALA A 292 -35.09 -36.11 1.82
N GLN A 293 -34.17 -37.08 1.89
CA GLN A 293 -34.38 -38.33 2.62
C GLN A 293 -34.60 -38.13 4.12
N GLN A 294 -34.04 -37.06 4.71
CA GLN A 294 -34.21 -36.73 6.12
C GLN A 294 -35.45 -35.87 6.38
N THR A 295 -35.71 -34.90 5.50
CA THR A 295 -36.76 -33.89 5.70
C THR A 295 -38.09 -34.22 5.02
N HIS A 296 -38.08 -35.19 4.09
CA HIS A 296 -39.16 -35.43 3.12
C HIS A 296 -39.58 -34.18 2.33
N ALA A 297 -38.67 -33.22 2.17
CA ALA A 297 -38.94 -31.92 1.56
C ALA A 297 -38.01 -31.66 0.38
N LEU A 298 -38.48 -32.02 -0.81
CA LEU A 298 -37.86 -31.64 -2.08
C LEU A 298 -38.91 -31.63 -3.19
N CYS A 299 -38.95 -30.54 -3.94
CA CYS A 299 -39.76 -30.41 -5.15
C CYS A 299 -38.82 -30.16 -6.35
N VAL A 300 -39.06 -30.89 -7.44
CA VAL A 300 -38.35 -30.75 -8.70
C VAL A 300 -39.30 -30.18 -9.74
N ILE A 301 -38.90 -29.06 -10.34
CA ILE A 301 -39.70 -28.32 -11.31
C ILE A 301 -38.87 -28.21 -12.59
N HIS A 302 -39.35 -28.82 -13.66
CA HIS A 302 -38.82 -28.61 -15.00
C HIS A 302 -39.67 -27.58 -15.71
N MET A 303 -39.02 -26.62 -16.35
CA MET A 303 -39.64 -25.47 -16.99
C MET A 303 -39.19 -25.41 -18.43
N GLY A 304 -40.10 -25.24 -19.37
CA GLY A 304 -39.77 -25.13 -20.78
C GLY A 304 -40.44 -23.91 -21.40
N VAL A 305 -39.68 -23.19 -22.22
CA VAL A 305 -40.16 -22.02 -22.97
C VAL A 305 -41.07 -22.52 -24.09
N ASP A 306 -42.34 -22.12 -24.02
CA ASP A 306 -43.34 -22.56 -24.98
C ASP A 306 -43.04 -22.00 -26.38
N GLN A 307 -43.28 -22.82 -27.41
CA GLN A 307 -43.09 -22.47 -28.82
C GLN A 307 -41.69 -21.96 -29.20
N SER A 308 -40.66 -22.23 -28.39
CA SER A 308 -39.29 -21.77 -28.64
C SER A 308 -38.73 -22.22 -30.00
N THR A 309 -39.10 -23.41 -30.49
CA THR A 309 -38.76 -23.88 -31.85
C THR A 309 -39.42 -23.02 -32.93
N HIS A 310 -40.72 -22.74 -32.82
CA HIS A 310 -41.44 -21.91 -33.78
C HIS A 310 -40.89 -20.47 -33.81
N LEU A 311 -40.57 -19.91 -32.65
CA LEU A 311 -39.94 -18.60 -32.56
C LEU A 311 -38.58 -18.58 -33.26
N ARG A 312 -37.77 -19.63 -33.09
CA ARG A 312 -36.47 -19.79 -33.76
C ARG A 312 -36.63 -19.92 -35.27
N ASP A 313 -37.62 -20.68 -35.73
CA ASP A 313 -37.90 -20.88 -37.15
C ASP A 313 -38.36 -19.58 -37.85
N VAL A 314 -39.13 -18.73 -37.15
CA VAL A 314 -39.72 -17.51 -37.71
C VAL A 314 -38.80 -16.29 -37.57
N MET A 315 -38.13 -16.13 -36.43
CA MET A 315 -37.39 -14.90 -36.06
C MET A 315 -35.87 -15.11 -35.99
N GLY A 316 -35.39 -16.34 -36.15
CA GLY A 316 -33.98 -16.70 -36.07
C GLY A 316 -33.45 -16.90 -34.65
N ASP A 317 -32.22 -17.41 -34.57
CA ASP A 317 -31.57 -17.81 -33.33
C ASP A 317 -31.37 -16.66 -32.33
N GLU A 318 -31.07 -15.46 -32.82
CA GLU A 318 -30.75 -14.30 -32.00
C GLU A 318 -31.95 -13.85 -31.15
N VAL A 319 -33.12 -13.68 -31.77
CA VAL A 319 -34.36 -13.29 -31.10
C VAL A 319 -34.87 -14.37 -30.15
N ALA A 320 -34.73 -15.65 -30.52
CA ALA A 320 -35.08 -16.76 -29.65
C ALA A 320 -34.18 -16.81 -28.41
N ASN A 321 -32.87 -16.62 -28.57
CA ASN A 321 -31.92 -16.60 -27.47
C ASN A 321 -32.15 -15.39 -26.55
N GLU A 322 -32.49 -14.22 -27.09
CA GLU A 322 -32.85 -13.05 -26.29
C GLU A 322 -34.12 -13.31 -25.45
N SER A 323 -35.12 -13.97 -26.04
CA SER A 323 -36.35 -14.34 -25.32
C SER A 323 -36.07 -15.28 -24.14
N VAL A 324 -35.18 -16.25 -24.35
CA VAL A 324 -34.71 -17.17 -23.31
C VAL A 324 -33.96 -16.42 -22.21
N LEU A 325 -33.11 -15.45 -22.56
CA LEU A 325 -32.40 -14.61 -21.60
C LEU A 325 -33.36 -13.76 -20.75
N ARG A 326 -34.42 -13.21 -21.36
CA ARG A 326 -35.45 -12.45 -20.65
C ARG A 326 -36.18 -13.32 -19.62
N ILE A 327 -36.54 -14.55 -20.00
CA ILE A 327 -37.15 -15.54 -19.10
C ILE A 327 -36.17 -15.94 -17.99
N ALA A 328 -34.91 -16.20 -18.31
CA ALA A 328 -33.89 -16.53 -17.32
C ALA A 328 -33.71 -15.43 -16.25
N ASN A 329 -33.81 -14.16 -16.65
CA ASN A 329 -33.77 -13.02 -15.73
C ASN A 329 -35.01 -12.92 -14.84
N VAL A 330 -36.19 -13.29 -15.35
CA VAL A 330 -37.40 -13.44 -14.53
C VAL A 330 -37.18 -14.55 -13.49
N LEU A 331 -36.76 -15.74 -13.93
CA LEU A 331 -36.51 -16.88 -13.05
C LEU A 331 -35.49 -16.54 -11.95
N ARG A 332 -34.39 -15.85 -12.29
CA ARG A 332 -33.37 -15.41 -11.31
C ARG A 332 -33.94 -14.51 -10.21
N ARG A 333 -34.92 -13.66 -10.53
CA ARG A 333 -35.55 -12.73 -9.56
C ARG A 333 -36.62 -13.40 -8.71
N CYS A 334 -37.38 -14.32 -9.30
CA CYS A 334 -38.49 -14.99 -8.64
C CYS A 334 -38.03 -16.17 -7.76
N CYS A 335 -37.02 -16.92 -8.19
CA CYS A 335 -36.58 -18.13 -7.50
C CYS A 335 -35.86 -17.78 -6.19
N PRO A 336 -36.16 -18.51 -5.09
CA PRO A 336 -35.56 -18.23 -3.79
C PRO A 336 -34.09 -18.69 -3.74
N ALA A 337 -33.31 -18.08 -2.83
CA ALA A 337 -31.86 -18.30 -2.74
C ALA A 337 -31.46 -19.69 -2.24
N ASP A 338 -32.35 -20.39 -1.54
CA ASP A 338 -32.20 -21.78 -1.10
C ASP A 338 -32.58 -22.79 -2.20
N GLY A 339 -33.12 -22.31 -3.33
CA GLY A 339 -33.40 -23.10 -4.52
C GLY A 339 -32.19 -23.25 -5.45
N VAL A 340 -32.08 -24.39 -6.11
CA VAL A 340 -31.08 -24.62 -7.16
C VAL A 340 -31.74 -24.42 -8.53
N LEU A 341 -31.55 -23.23 -9.10
CA LEU A 341 -32.01 -22.87 -10.45
C LEU A 341 -30.89 -23.09 -11.47
N VAL A 342 -31.14 -23.92 -12.48
CA VAL A 342 -30.20 -24.17 -13.58
C VAL A 342 -30.86 -24.01 -14.96
N ALA A 343 -30.08 -23.58 -15.94
CA ALA A 343 -30.41 -23.74 -17.35
C ALA A 343 -30.00 -25.15 -17.81
N ALA A 344 -30.97 -25.91 -18.32
CA ALA A 344 -30.74 -27.27 -18.82
C ALA A 344 -30.25 -27.27 -20.26
N ASN A 345 -30.86 -26.42 -21.10
CA ASN A 345 -30.48 -26.15 -22.48
C ASN A 345 -31.01 -24.77 -22.91
N ASN A 346 -30.96 -24.47 -24.20
CA ASN A 346 -31.34 -23.17 -24.75
C ASN A 346 -32.84 -22.83 -24.64
N SER A 347 -33.70 -23.71 -24.11
CA SER A 347 -35.14 -23.44 -23.94
C SER A 347 -35.74 -24.10 -22.70
N GLU A 348 -34.92 -24.71 -21.83
CA GLU A 348 -35.37 -25.45 -20.65
C GLU A 348 -34.56 -25.06 -19.42
N PHE A 349 -35.25 -24.99 -18.29
CA PHE A 349 -34.70 -24.67 -16.98
C PHE A 349 -35.16 -25.73 -15.98
N ARG A 350 -34.39 -25.93 -14.92
CA ARG A 350 -34.74 -26.80 -13.80
C ARG A 350 -34.59 -26.04 -12.51
N LEU A 351 -35.56 -26.16 -11.63
CA LEU A 351 -35.55 -25.57 -10.30
C LEU A 351 -35.81 -26.66 -9.27
N LEU A 352 -34.97 -26.69 -8.25
CA LEU A 352 -35.16 -27.54 -7.10
C LEU A 352 -35.31 -26.73 -5.85
N LEU A 353 -36.33 -27.08 -5.08
CA LEU A 353 -36.70 -26.40 -3.87
C LEU A 353 -36.69 -27.41 -2.72
N PRO A 354 -35.96 -27.15 -1.62
CA PRO A 354 -36.00 -27.99 -0.41
C PRO A 354 -37.31 -27.76 0.36
N LEU A 355 -38.44 -28.02 -0.29
CA LEU A 355 -39.79 -27.77 0.20
C LEU A 355 -40.70 -28.95 -0.12
N ALA A 356 -41.55 -29.35 0.83
CA ALA A 356 -42.50 -30.46 0.68
C ALA A 356 -43.88 -30.05 0.14
N GLU A 357 -44.30 -28.81 0.38
CA GLU A 357 -45.68 -28.39 0.16
C GLU A 357 -45.95 -27.91 -1.27
N LYS A 358 -47.06 -28.38 -1.85
CA LYS A 358 -47.50 -28.01 -3.20
C LYS A 358 -47.94 -26.55 -3.30
N ALA A 359 -48.59 -26.00 -2.27
CA ALA A 359 -49.19 -24.66 -2.33
C ALA A 359 -48.15 -23.53 -2.48
N PRO A 360 -47.04 -23.49 -1.73
CA PRO A 360 -46.01 -22.47 -1.93
C PRO A 360 -45.32 -22.58 -3.29
N VAL A 361 -45.12 -23.80 -3.82
CA VAL A 361 -44.59 -24.00 -5.18
C VAL A 361 -45.55 -23.44 -6.22
N GLN A 362 -46.86 -23.69 -6.06
CA GLN A 362 -47.86 -23.15 -6.97
C GLN A 362 -47.86 -21.61 -6.96
N HIS A 363 -47.74 -20.97 -5.79
CA HIS A 363 -47.62 -19.51 -5.71
C HIS A 363 -46.37 -18.98 -6.41
N LEU A 364 -45.23 -19.68 -6.31
CA LEU A 364 -44.01 -19.32 -7.05
C LEU A 364 -44.22 -19.43 -8.56
N ILE A 365 -44.85 -20.51 -9.03
CA ILE A 365 -45.16 -20.71 -10.45
C ILE A 365 -46.09 -19.60 -10.96
N ASP A 366 -47.16 -19.30 -10.22
CA ASP A 366 -48.10 -18.23 -10.57
C ASP A 366 -47.39 -16.86 -10.65
N MET A 367 -46.44 -16.60 -9.74
CA MET A 367 -45.62 -15.39 -9.77
C MET A 367 -44.73 -15.34 -11.01
N ILE A 368 -44.02 -16.43 -11.32
CA ILE A 368 -43.18 -16.53 -12.52
C ILE A 368 -44.03 -16.29 -13.78
N GLN A 369 -45.20 -16.92 -13.89
CA GLN A 369 -46.09 -16.74 -15.04
C GLN A 369 -46.55 -15.29 -15.20
N ARG A 370 -46.91 -14.62 -14.10
CA ARG A 370 -47.27 -13.19 -14.14
C ARG A 370 -46.10 -12.32 -14.59
N GLU A 371 -44.91 -12.52 -14.04
CA GLU A 371 -43.72 -11.74 -14.40
C GLU A 371 -43.26 -11.98 -15.85
N VAL A 372 -43.38 -13.22 -16.35
CA VAL A 372 -43.13 -13.53 -17.77
C VAL A 372 -44.16 -12.84 -18.67
N ALA A 373 -45.44 -12.84 -18.30
CA ALA A 373 -46.50 -12.17 -19.07
C ALA A 373 -46.33 -10.63 -19.14
N LEU A 374 -45.59 -10.03 -18.20
CA LEU A 374 -45.26 -8.61 -18.19
C LEU A 374 -44.05 -8.25 -19.08
N LEU A 375 -43.35 -9.24 -19.64
CA LEU A 375 -42.24 -8.97 -20.57
C LEU A 375 -42.78 -8.31 -21.84
N ASP A 376 -42.09 -7.26 -22.31
CA ASP A 376 -42.43 -6.60 -23.57
C ASP A 376 -42.19 -7.55 -24.75
N CYS A 377 -43.28 -8.05 -25.33
CA CYS A 377 -43.29 -8.97 -26.46
C CYS A 377 -43.78 -8.29 -27.75
N THR A 378 -43.79 -6.95 -27.82
CA THR A 378 -44.34 -6.19 -28.98
C THR A 378 -43.68 -6.52 -30.32
N GLN A 379 -42.45 -7.03 -30.31
CA GLN A 379 -41.71 -7.46 -31.50
C GLN A 379 -41.72 -8.97 -31.74
N LEU A 380 -42.46 -9.73 -30.93
CA LEU A 380 -42.57 -11.18 -31.04
C LEU A 380 -43.91 -11.58 -31.68
N PRO A 381 -43.96 -12.69 -32.44
CA PRO A 381 -45.20 -13.15 -33.08
C PRO A 381 -46.27 -13.55 -32.05
N GLU A 382 -45.85 -14.03 -30.88
CA GLU A 382 -46.72 -14.46 -29.78
C GLU A 382 -46.11 -14.04 -28.43
N ALA A 383 -46.94 -13.99 -27.38
CA ALA A 383 -46.49 -13.69 -26.03
C ALA A 383 -45.62 -14.84 -25.48
N LEU A 384 -44.53 -14.49 -24.79
CA LEU A 384 -43.70 -15.48 -24.12
C LEU A 384 -44.46 -16.15 -22.97
N THR A 385 -44.36 -17.46 -22.92
CA THR A 385 -45.00 -18.32 -21.91
C THR A 385 -44.05 -19.45 -21.54
N VAL A 386 -44.24 -19.99 -20.34
CA VAL A 386 -43.43 -21.09 -19.80
C VAL A 386 -44.38 -22.15 -19.27
N SER A 387 -44.16 -23.40 -19.68
CA SER A 387 -44.85 -24.57 -19.14
C SER A 387 -44.02 -25.22 -18.04
N PHE A 388 -44.69 -25.86 -17.08
CA PHE A 388 -44.09 -26.38 -15.86
C PHE A 388 -44.47 -27.84 -15.62
N GLY A 389 -43.48 -28.70 -15.43
CA GLY A 389 -43.61 -30.07 -14.94
C GLY A 389 -43.09 -30.20 -13.52
N CYS A 390 -43.95 -30.59 -12.59
CA CYS A 390 -43.64 -30.60 -11.16
C CYS A 390 -43.77 -32.00 -10.57
N THR A 391 -42.80 -32.39 -9.74
CA THR A 391 -42.86 -33.60 -8.90
C THR A 391 -42.35 -33.30 -7.50
N ALA A 392 -42.87 -34.03 -6.53
CA ALA A 392 -42.40 -34.02 -5.16
C ALA A 392 -41.61 -35.31 -4.87
N PHE A 393 -40.62 -35.19 -4.00
CA PHE A 393 -39.86 -36.31 -3.50
C PHE A 393 -40.74 -37.30 -2.73
N GLN A 394 -40.56 -38.57 -3.03
CA GLN A 394 -41.20 -39.70 -2.38
C GLN A 394 -40.14 -40.60 -1.76
N THR A 395 -40.49 -41.25 -0.66
CA THR A 395 -39.56 -42.12 0.06
C THR A 395 -39.11 -43.27 -0.85
N GLY A 396 -37.79 -43.41 -1.01
CA GLY A 396 -37.19 -44.41 -1.90
C GLY A 396 -36.87 -43.91 -3.31
N ASP A 397 -37.16 -42.65 -3.62
CA ASP A 397 -36.77 -42.06 -4.90
C ASP A 397 -35.26 -41.96 -5.07
N HIS A 398 -34.84 -42.12 -6.32
CA HIS A 398 -33.52 -41.78 -6.80
C HIS A 398 -33.60 -40.60 -7.78
N VAL A 399 -32.45 -39.95 -7.94
CA VAL A 399 -32.16 -38.90 -8.93
C VAL A 399 -32.89 -39.08 -10.26
N ASP A 400 -32.72 -40.23 -10.89
CA ASP A 400 -33.21 -40.48 -12.25
C ASP A 400 -34.75 -40.56 -12.29
N VAL A 401 -35.36 -41.10 -11.23
CA VAL A 401 -36.81 -41.24 -11.10
C VAL A 401 -37.46 -39.87 -10.95
N LEU A 402 -36.88 -38.99 -10.12
CA LEU A 402 -37.36 -37.61 -9.95
C LEU A 402 -37.28 -36.82 -11.26
N GLN A 403 -36.13 -36.89 -11.94
CA GLN A 403 -35.97 -36.17 -13.21
C GLN A 403 -36.94 -36.69 -14.27
N LEU A 404 -37.10 -38.01 -14.39
CA LEU A 404 -38.02 -38.62 -15.34
C LEU A 404 -39.48 -38.19 -15.08
N ARG A 405 -39.90 -38.13 -13.82
CA ARG A 405 -41.26 -37.70 -13.44
C ARG A 405 -41.50 -36.22 -13.76
N ALA A 406 -40.52 -35.37 -13.48
CA ALA A 406 -40.56 -33.95 -13.84
C ALA A 406 -40.58 -33.74 -15.37
N ASP A 407 -39.76 -34.49 -16.12
CA ASP A 407 -39.71 -34.45 -17.59
C ASP A 407 -41.05 -34.89 -18.20
N LEU A 408 -41.64 -35.98 -17.71
CA LEU A 408 -42.95 -36.45 -18.17
C LEU A 408 -44.04 -35.42 -17.89
N ALA A 409 -44.03 -34.81 -16.71
CA ALA A 409 -44.98 -33.76 -16.37
C ALA A 409 -44.81 -32.53 -17.28
N LEU A 410 -43.58 -32.10 -17.58
CA LEU A 410 -43.32 -30.97 -18.48
C LEU A 410 -43.78 -31.29 -19.91
N TYR A 411 -43.51 -32.50 -20.39
CA TYR A 411 -43.98 -32.97 -21.69
C TYR A 411 -45.51 -32.89 -21.79
N LEU A 412 -46.23 -33.35 -20.75
CA LEU A 412 -47.68 -33.24 -20.69
C LEU A 412 -48.16 -31.78 -20.63
N ALA A 413 -47.46 -30.91 -19.92
CA ALA A 413 -47.77 -29.49 -19.85
C ALA A 413 -47.68 -28.85 -21.24
N MET A 414 -46.56 -29.03 -21.94
CA MET A 414 -46.36 -28.48 -23.29
C MET A 414 -47.41 -28.96 -24.31
N ARG A 415 -47.98 -30.15 -24.13
CA ARG A 415 -49.07 -30.66 -24.99
C ARG A 415 -50.45 -30.12 -24.64
N ARG A 416 -50.69 -29.70 -23.39
CA ARG A 416 -51.99 -29.15 -22.94
C ARG A 416 -52.22 -27.72 -23.44
N GLY A 417 -51.16 -27.01 -23.77
CA GLY A 417 -51.19 -25.63 -24.24
C GLY A 417 -50.13 -24.78 -23.55
N ALA A 418 -49.86 -23.61 -24.10
CA ALA A 418 -48.86 -22.70 -23.57
C ALA A 418 -49.22 -22.21 -22.14
N GLY A 419 -48.23 -22.10 -21.26
CA GLY A 419 -48.41 -21.70 -19.87
C GLY A 419 -49.02 -22.78 -18.97
N ALA A 420 -49.01 -24.06 -19.36
CA ALA A 420 -49.61 -25.11 -18.57
C ALA A 420 -48.73 -25.52 -17.37
N VAL A 421 -49.38 -25.93 -16.28
CA VAL A 421 -48.73 -26.50 -15.09
C VAL A 421 -49.25 -27.91 -14.90
N VAL A 422 -48.36 -28.89 -14.89
CA VAL A 422 -48.70 -30.29 -14.64
C VAL A 422 -47.90 -30.79 -13.45
N TRP A 423 -48.62 -31.32 -12.49
CA TRP A 423 -48.04 -32.09 -11.40
C TRP A 423 -48.12 -33.57 -11.78
N GLU A 424 -47.11 -34.34 -11.42
CA GLU A 424 -47.16 -35.80 -11.51
C GLU A 424 -48.44 -36.34 -10.84
N GLU A 425 -49.20 -37.17 -11.56
CA GLU A 425 -50.35 -37.87 -11.00
C GLU A 425 -49.86 -39.07 -10.19
N GLN A 426 -50.20 -39.12 -8.90
CA GLN A 426 -49.99 -40.30 -8.07
C GLN A 426 -50.89 -41.42 -8.60
N ALA A 427 -50.28 -42.51 -9.07
CA ALA A 427 -50.97 -43.75 -9.42
C ALA A 427 -51.46 -44.48 -8.16
#